data_AF-A0A2T7GAU1-F1
#
_entry.id   AF-A0A2T7GAU1-F1
#
_cell.length_a   1.000
_cell.length_b   1.000
_cell.length_c   1.000
_cell.angle_alpha   90.00
_cell.angle_beta   90.00
_cell.angle_gamma   90.00
#
_symmetry.space_group_name_H-M   'P 1'
#
loop_
_entity.id
_entity.type
_entity.pdbx_description
1 polymer ?
#
loop_
_entity_poly.entity_id
_entity_poly.type
_entity_poly.pdbx_seq_one_letter_code
_entity_poly.pdbx_strand_id
1 'polypeptide(L)'
;MARRFREIVTGVESDLGGDLTEAQKHLLARAATLAVWAEERESELASGKDFDAVQYATISNALRRLLADLGLDRVSRDVTPDLAEYIKGKAV
;
A
#
# COMPACT_ATOMS: atom_id res chain seq x y z
N MET A 1 11.23 -6.13 8.98
CA MET A 1 9.76 -6.29 9.07
C MET A 1 9.04 -5.00 9.43
N ALA A 2 9.13 -4.47 10.66
CA ALA A 2 8.33 -3.31 11.08
C ALA A 2 8.54 -2.02 10.26
N ARG A 3 9.78 -1.73 9.83
CA ARG A 3 10.07 -0.58 8.94
C ARG A 3 9.39 -0.72 7.58
N ARG A 4 9.63 -1.86 6.90
CA ARG A 4 9.11 -2.12 5.56
C ARG A 4 7.58 -2.15 5.52
N PHE A 5 6.97 -2.75 6.55
CA PHE A 5 5.53 -2.71 6.74
C PHE A 5 4.99 -1.27 6.75
N ARG A 6 5.61 -0.38 7.54
CA ARG A 6 5.20 1.04 7.58
C ARG A 6 5.38 1.74 6.24
N GLU A 7 6.48 1.48 5.54
CA GLU A 7 6.71 2.04 4.19
C GLU A 7 5.59 1.66 3.21
N ILE A 8 5.18 0.38 3.21
CA ILE A 8 4.09 -0.10 2.34
C ILE A 8 2.75 0.53 2.76
N VAL A 9 2.43 0.51 4.06
CA VAL A 9 1.16 1.08 4.57
C VAL A 9 1.06 2.56 4.19
N THR A 10 2.08 3.37 4.50
CA THR A 10 2.05 4.80 4.20
C THR A 10 2.01 5.07 2.70
N GLY A 11 2.70 4.26 1.88
CA GLY A 11 2.66 4.40 0.43
C GLY A 11 1.27 4.14 -0.15
N VAL A 12 0.68 2.99 0.18
CA VAL A 12 -0.65 2.62 -0.33
C VAL A 12 -1.75 3.53 0.23
N GLU A 13 -1.67 3.91 1.51
CA GLU A 13 -2.60 4.88 2.10
C GLU A 13 -2.55 6.23 1.36
N SER A 14 -1.36 6.71 1.00
CA SER A 14 -1.18 7.91 0.18
C SER A 14 -1.77 7.75 -1.22
N ASP A 15 -1.61 6.60 -1.87
CA ASP A 15 -2.16 6.34 -3.21
C ASP A 15 -3.70 6.28 -3.22
N LEU A 16 -4.29 5.88 -2.10
CA LEU A 16 -5.74 5.83 -1.88
C LEU A 16 -6.34 7.15 -1.37
N GLY A 17 -5.53 8.21 -1.28
CA GLY A 17 -5.98 9.55 -0.89
C GLY A 17 -5.90 9.89 0.61
N GLY A 18 -5.39 8.98 1.45
CA GLY A 18 -5.05 9.25 2.85
C GLY A 18 -6.20 9.25 3.86
N ASP A 19 -7.46 9.09 3.43
CA ASP A 19 -8.63 9.03 4.31
C ASP A 19 -9.34 7.68 4.19
N LEU A 20 -8.67 6.64 4.72
CA LEU A 20 -9.18 5.27 4.65
C LEU A 20 -10.25 5.03 5.72
N THR A 21 -11.32 4.33 5.33
CA THR A 21 -12.23 3.71 6.29
C THR A 21 -11.50 2.67 7.15
N GLU A 22 -12.03 2.36 8.34
CA GLU A 22 -11.45 1.32 9.20
C GLU A 22 -11.38 -0.05 8.52
N ALA A 23 -12.35 -0.38 7.67
CA ALA A 23 -12.33 -1.60 6.87
C ALA A 23 -11.14 -1.61 5.89
N GLN A 24 -10.88 -0.50 5.20
CA GLN A 24 -9.73 -0.36 4.31
C GLN A 24 -8.40 -0.40 5.08
N LYS A 25 -8.30 0.25 6.25
CA LYS A 25 -7.10 0.15 7.10
C LYS A 25 -6.80 -1.30 7.47
N HIS A 26 -7.83 -2.07 7.81
CA HIS A 26 -7.72 -3.49 8.11
C HIS A 26 -7.28 -4.33 6.90
N LEU A 27 -7.81 -4.07 5.70
CA LEU A 27 -7.37 -4.74 4.47
C LEU A 27 -5.92 -4.38 4.14
N LEU A 28 -5.55 -3.10 4.24
CA LEU A 28 -4.21 -2.60 3.99
C LEU A 28 -3.18 -3.23 4.93
N ALA A 29 -3.47 -3.33 6.23
CA ALA A 29 -2.56 -3.99 7.18
C ALA A 29 -2.28 -5.46 6.78
N ARG A 30 -3.28 -6.18 6.29
CA ARG A 30 -3.12 -7.57 5.83
C ARG A 30 -2.35 -7.62 4.51
N ALA A 31 -2.64 -6.72 3.56
CA ALA A 31 -1.89 -6.60 2.32
C ALA A 31 -0.40 -6.31 2.57
N ALA A 32 -0.10 -5.33 3.44
CA ALA A 32 1.28 -5.00 3.82
C ALA A 32 2.00 -6.17 4.50
N THR A 33 1.29 -6.95 5.33
CA THR A 33 1.84 -8.16 5.95
C THR A 33 2.22 -9.19 4.88
N LEU A 34 1.31 -9.48 3.94
CA LEU A 34 1.56 -10.44 2.86
C LEU A 34 2.67 -9.98 1.90
N ALA A 35 2.75 -8.68 1.61
CA ALA A 35 3.80 -8.11 0.77
C ALA A 35 5.18 -8.28 1.41
N VAL A 36 5.33 -7.93 2.69
CA VAL A 36 6.57 -8.15 3.44
C VAL A 36 6.93 -9.64 3.50
N TRP A 37 5.94 -10.50 3.66
CA TRP A 37 6.16 -11.94 3.69
C TRP A 37 6.62 -12.48 2.33
N ALA A 38 6.05 -11.97 1.22
CA ALA A 38 6.48 -12.30 -0.13
C ALA A 38 7.92 -11.84 -0.42
N GLU A 39 8.28 -10.61 -0.05
CA GLU A 39 9.64 -10.07 -0.18
C GLU A 39 10.69 -10.94 0.54
N GLU A 40 10.32 -11.52 1.69
CA GLU A 40 11.20 -12.44 2.42
C GLU A 40 11.41 -13.77 1.66
N ARG A 41 10.34 -14.36 1.11
CA ARG A 41 10.44 -15.59 0.29
C ARG A 41 11.24 -15.36 -0.99
N GLU A 42 11.08 -14.20 -1.62
CA GLU A 42 11.87 -13.78 -2.78
C GLU A 42 13.36 -13.64 -2.43
N SER A 43 13.67 -13.10 -1.24
CA SER A 43 15.04 -12.99 -0.75
C SER A 43 15.68 -14.36 -0.50
N GLU A 44 14.91 -15.32 0.01
CA GLU A 44 15.35 -16.71 0.18
C GLU A 44 15.64 -17.39 -1.17
N LEU A 45 14.73 -17.24 -2.14
CA LEU A 45 14.92 -17.73 -3.51
C LEU A 45 16.17 -17.14 -4.14
N ALA A 46 16.36 -15.82 -4.04
CA ALA A 46 17.54 -15.13 -4.56
C ALA A 46 18.85 -15.57 -3.89
N SER A 47 18.77 -16.04 -2.64
CA SER A 47 19.90 -16.60 -1.89
C SER A 47 20.15 -18.09 -2.17
N GLY A 48 19.36 -18.71 -3.07
CA GLY A 48 19.46 -20.14 -3.40
C GLY A 48 18.98 -21.08 -2.29
N LYS A 49 18.14 -20.58 -1.37
CA LYS A 49 17.52 -21.42 -0.33
C LYS A 49 16.31 -22.17 -0.88
N ASP A 50 15.85 -23.17 -0.12
CA ASP A 50 14.61 -23.87 -0.40
C ASP A 50 13.45 -22.87 -0.51
N PHE A 51 12.67 -23.01 -1.58
CA PHE A 51 11.59 -22.10 -1.92
C PHE A 51 10.32 -22.89 -2.25
N ASP A 52 9.27 -22.67 -1.46
CA ASP A 52 7.96 -23.25 -1.72
C ASP A 52 7.17 -22.36 -2.69
N ALA A 53 7.24 -22.70 -3.97
CA ALA A 53 6.53 -21.98 -5.03
C ALA A 53 5.00 -22.05 -4.89
N VAL A 54 4.45 -23.10 -4.28
CA VAL A 54 2.99 -23.26 -4.10
C VAL A 54 2.50 -22.35 -2.99
N GLN A 55 3.22 -22.31 -1.86
CA GLN A 55 2.95 -21.36 -0.79
C GLN A 55 3.08 -19.92 -1.30
N TYR A 56 4.16 -19.62 -2.03
CA TYR A 56 4.38 -18.29 -2.59
C TYR A 56 3.24 -17.88 -3.53
N ALA A 57 2.82 -18.73 -4.47
CA ALA A 57 1.68 -18.47 -5.35
C ALA A 57 0.38 -18.22 -4.56
N THR A 58 0.17 -18.92 -3.45
CA THR A 58 -1.00 -18.73 -2.57
C THR A 58 -0.98 -17.33 -1.93
N ILE A 59 0.18 -16.90 -1.42
CA ILE A 59 0.39 -15.57 -0.84
C ILE A 59 0.16 -14.49 -1.89
N SER A 60 0.78 -14.60 -3.06
CA SER A 60 0.66 -13.62 -4.15
C SER A 60 -0.79 -13.48 -4.61
N ASN A 61 -1.54 -14.57 -4.71
CA ASN A 61 -2.96 -14.54 -5.08
C ASN A 61 -3.84 -13.92 -3.99
N ALA A 62 -3.52 -14.13 -2.70
CA ALA A 62 -4.21 -13.46 -1.60
C ALA A 62 -3.91 -11.95 -1.57
N LEU A 63 -2.65 -11.57 -1.76
CA LEU A 63 -2.23 -10.18 -1.85
C LEU A 63 -2.93 -9.45 -3.00
N ARG A 64 -2.96 -10.04 -4.20
CA ARG A 64 -3.65 -9.47 -5.36
C ARG A 64 -5.11 -9.14 -5.07
N ARG A 65 -5.83 -10.03 -4.38
CA ARG A 65 -7.25 -9.82 -4.05
C ARG A 65 -7.43 -8.69 -3.04
N LEU A 66 -6.62 -8.64 -1.98
CA LEU A 66 -6.67 -7.54 -1.01
C LEU A 66 -6.40 -6.18 -1.66
N LEU A 67 -5.45 -6.11 -2.58
CA LEU A 67 -5.15 -4.88 -3.32
C LEU A 67 -6.27 -4.50 -4.30
N ALA A 68 -6.90 -5.49 -4.95
CA ALA A 68 -8.06 -5.25 -5.79
C ALA A 68 -9.27 -4.73 -4.98
N ASP A 69 -9.50 -5.27 -3.78
CA ASP A 69 -10.57 -4.84 -2.88
C ASP A 69 -10.35 -3.41 -2.34
N LEU A 70 -9.09 -2.98 -2.18
CA LEU A 70 -8.75 -1.61 -1.80
C LEU A 70 -8.96 -0.60 -2.93
N GLY A 71 -8.94 -1.06 -4.18
CA GLY A 71 -8.94 -0.23 -5.38
C GLY A 71 -7.52 -0.05 -5.93
N LEU A 72 -7.35 -0.29 -7.23
CA LEU A 72 -6.07 -0.08 -7.94
C LEU A 72 -5.95 1.35 -8.50
N ASP A 73 -7.01 2.14 -8.39
CA ASP A 73 -7.06 3.48 -8.94
C ASP A 73 -6.44 4.46 -7.94
N ARG A 74 -5.30 5.03 -8.33
CA ARG A 74 -4.69 6.15 -7.61
C ARG A 74 -5.67 7.31 -7.60
N VAL A 75 -6.20 7.66 -6.44
CA VAL A 75 -7.09 8.81 -6.29
C VAL A 75 -6.23 10.07 -6.25
N SER A 76 -6.43 10.96 -7.22
CA SER A 76 -5.77 12.27 -7.18
C SER A 76 -6.32 13.06 -5.99
N ARG A 77 -5.43 13.51 -5.11
CA ARG A 77 -5.79 14.42 -4.02
C ARG A 77 -6.35 15.71 -4.60
N ASP A 78 -7.51 16.15 -4.11
CA ASP A 78 -8.02 17.48 -4.42
C ASP A 78 -7.10 18.53 -3.80
N VAL A 79 -6.48 19.34 -4.66
CA VAL A 79 -5.56 20.43 -4.28
C VAL A 79 -6.15 21.78 -4.63
N THR A 80 -7.45 21.87 -4.87
CA THR A 80 -8.14 23.13 -5.14
C THR A 80 -7.93 24.08 -3.96
N PRO A 81 -7.21 25.20 -4.14
CA PRO A 81 -7.04 26.18 -3.07
C PRO A 81 -8.41 26.75 -2.70
N ASP A 82 -8.69 26.86 -1.41
CA ASP A 82 -9.84 27.66 -0.97
C ASP A 82 -9.64 29.11 -1.47
N LEU A 83 -10.74 29.80 -1.80
CA LEU A 83 -10.72 31.19 -2.24
C LEU A 83 -9.93 32.07 -1.25
N ALA A 84 -10.03 31.78 0.05
CA ALA A 84 -9.26 32.46 1.09
C ALA A 84 -7.74 32.21 0.98
N GLU A 85 -7.31 31.00 0.63
CA GLU A 85 -5.90 30.66 0.39
C GLU A 85 -5.38 31.29 -0.91
N TYR A 86 -6.20 31.27 -1.97
CA TYR A 86 -5.87 31.91 -3.25
C TYR A 86 -5.66 33.42 -3.10
N ILE A 87 -6.54 34.10 -2.35
CA ILE A 87 -6.43 35.54 -2.07
C ILE A 87 -5.15 35.85 -1.27
N LYS A 88 -4.82 35.03 -0.25
CA LYS A 88 -3.57 35.19 0.52
C LYS A 88 -2.32 34.98 -0.34
N GLY A 89 -2.35 34.02 -1.26
CA GLY A 89 -1.22 33.72 -2.15
C GLY A 89 -0.96 34.78 -3.22
N LYS A 90 -1.97 35.59 -3.59
CA LYS A 90 -1.84 36.67 -4.59
C LYS A 90 -1.50 38.04 -4.00
N ALA A 91 -1.59 38.21 -2.69
CA ALA A 91 -1.32 39.47 -1.99
C ALA A 91 0.18 39.72 -1.70
N VAL A 92 1.07 39.01 -2.40
CA VAL A 92 2.54 39.11 -2.29
C VAL A 92 3.11 39.66 -3.60
#